data_AF-A0A7W7A079-F1
#
_entry.id   AF-A0A7W7A079-F1
#
_cell.length_a   1.000
_cell.length_b   1.000
_cell.length_c   1.000
_cell.angle_alpha   90.00
_cell.angle_beta   90.00
_cell.angle_gamma   90.00
#
_symmetry.space_group_name_H-M   'P 1'
#
loop_
_entity.id
_entity.type
_entity.pdbx_description
1 polymer ?
#
loop_
_entity_poly.entity_id
_entity_poly.type
_entity_poly.pdbx_seq_one_letter_code
_entity_poly.pdbx_strand_id
1 'polypeptide(L)'
;MPISATELETAVDVFGEVRSKPLFTMRLNVRPSLVIGRTPSTSRQVRVIEGGRFEGDRLSGEVLDGGNDWQAIRTDGCTVLDARLSL
;
A
#
# COMPACT_ATOMS: atom_id res chain seq x y z
N MET A 1 -12.50 24.87 -7.80
CA MET A 1 -13.95 24.98 -8.09
C MET A 1 -14.62 23.88 -7.30
N PRO A 2 -15.60 24.15 -6.42
CA PRO A 2 -16.39 23.08 -5.83
C PRO A 2 -17.22 22.40 -6.94
N ILE A 3 -17.31 21.07 -6.86
CA ILE A 3 -18.09 20.25 -7.78
C ILE A 3 -19.57 20.58 -7.53
N SER A 4 -20.35 20.81 -8.60
CA SER A 4 -21.78 21.11 -8.52
C SER A 4 -22.59 19.88 -8.11
N ALA A 5 -23.78 20.08 -7.53
CA ALA A 5 -24.67 18.99 -7.13
C ALA A 5 -25.08 18.07 -8.30
N THR A 6 -25.23 18.64 -9.50
CA THR A 6 -25.58 17.92 -10.74
C THR A 6 -24.45 16.99 -11.22
N GLU A 7 -23.20 17.37 -11.00
CA GLU A 7 -22.04 16.52 -11.29
C GLU A 7 -21.94 15.32 -10.32
N LEU A 8 -22.47 15.43 -9.10
CA LEU A 8 -22.53 14.30 -8.15
C LEU A 8 -23.66 13.33 -8.49
N GLU A 9 -24.80 13.82 -8.97
CA GLU A 9 -25.95 12.98 -9.38
C GLU A 9 -25.62 12.13 -10.61
N THR A 10 -24.85 12.67 -11.55
CA THR A 10 -24.42 11.97 -12.78
C THR A 10 -23.08 11.26 -12.63
N ALA A 11 -22.37 11.43 -11.52
CA ALA A 11 -21.05 10.82 -11.28
C ALA A 11 -21.10 9.30 -11.41
N VAL A 12 -22.16 8.66 -10.94
CA VAL A 12 -22.34 7.20 -11.03
C VAL A 12 -22.41 6.73 -12.48
N ASP A 13 -23.07 7.50 -13.36
CA ASP A 13 -23.18 7.20 -14.78
C ASP A 13 -21.87 7.48 -15.54
N VAL A 14 -21.09 8.48 -15.08
CA VAL A 14 -19.81 8.89 -15.69
C VAL A 14 -18.65 7.96 -15.30
N PHE A 15 -18.58 7.53 -14.03
CA PHE A 15 -17.47 6.72 -13.53
C PHE A 15 -17.72 5.21 -13.70
N GLY A 16 -18.96 4.78 -13.91
CA GLY A 16 -19.33 3.38 -14.02
C GLY A 16 -19.03 2.57 -12.75
N GLU A 17 -19.41 1.29 -12.75
CA GLU A 17 -19.12 0.40 -11.63
C GLU A 17 -17.67 -0.11 -11.67
N VAL A 18 -16.98 -0.05 -10.53
CA VAL A 18 -15.64 -0.64 -10.38
C VAL A 18 -15.75 -2.16 -10.36
N ARG A 19 -15.38 -2.79 -11.47
CA ARG A 19 -15.26 -4.26 -11.57
C ARG A 19 -13.82 -4.69 -11.28
N SER A 20 -13.65 -5.62 -10.34
CA SER A 20 -12.34 -6.16 -9.96
C SER A 20 -12.34 -7.68 -9.98
N LYS A 21 -11.14 -8.26 -10.14
CA LYS A 21 -10.86 -9.67 -9.89
C LYS A 21 -9.48 -9.81 -9.26
N PRO A 22 -9.23 -10.81 -8.40
CA PRO A 22 -7.91 -11.02 -7.82
C PRO A 22 -6.83 -11.15 -8.90
N LEU A 23 -5.70 -10.45 -8.73
CA LEU A 23 -4.55 -10.56 -9.63
C LEU A 23 -3.57 -11.62 -9.13
N PHE A 24 -3.08 -11.46 -7.89
CA PHE A 24 -2.25 -12.42 -7.18
C PHE A 24 -2.38 -12.22 -5.65
N THR A 25 -1.89 -13.20 -4.89
CA THR A 25 -1.57 -13.07 -3.45
C THR A 25 -0.06 -13.03 -3.28
N MET A 26 0.46 -12.22 -2.35
CA MET A 26 1.89 -12.10 -2.10
C MET A 26 2.21 -12.42 -0.63
N ARG A 27 3.29 -13.17 -0.42
CA ARG A 27 3.89 -13.42 0.90
C ARG A 27 5.28 -12.81 0.92
N LEU A 28 5.51 -11.91 1.86
CA LEU A 28 6.75 -11.16 2.00
C LEU A 28 7.55 -11.64 3.21
N ASN A 29 8.87 -11.76 3.03
CA ASN A 29 9.81 -11.99 4.11
C ASN A 29 10.21 -10.62 4.67
N VAL A 30 9.66 -10.26 5.83
CA VAL A 30 9.83 -8.94 6.42
C VAL A 30 10.65 -9.03 7.69
N ARG A 31 11.72 -8.26 7.77
CA ARG A 31 12.55 -8.17 8.99
C ARG A 31 11.78 -7.53 10.16
N PRO A 32 12.26 -7.73 11.40
CA PRO A 32 11.84 -6.91 12.53
C PRO A 32 11.94 -5.41 12.20
N SER A 33 11.03 -4.59 12.73
CA SER A 33 11.02 -3.15 12.51
C SER A 33 12.35 -2.50 12.87
N LEU A 34 12.85 -1.65 11.98
CA LEU A 34 13.86 -0.67 12.32
C LEU A 34 13.16 0.58 12.84
N VAL A 35 13.14 0.76 14.15
CA VAL A 35 12.51 1.93 14.78
C VAL A 35 13.44 3.14 14.63
N ILE A 36 12.98 4.14 13.89
CA ILE A 36 13.73 5.38 13.67
C ILE A 36 13.50 6.33 14.85
N GLY A 37 12.26 6.46 15.31
CA GLY A 37 11.92 7.23 16.50
C GLY A 37 10.68 8.10 16.35
N ARG A 38 10.44 8.93 17.37
CA ARG A 38 9.27 9.81 17.46
C ARG A 38 9.58 11.18 16.86
N THR A 39 8.60 11.71 16.15
CA THR A 39 8.48 13.11 15.72
C THR A 39 7.24 13.71 16.37
N PRO A 40 7.01 15.03 16.33
CA PRO A 40 5.85 15.66 16.98
C PRO A 40 4.49 15.05 16.59
N SER A 41 4.34 14.59 15.36
CA SER A 41 3.07 14.07 14.83
C SER A 41 3.06 12.57 14.52
N THR A 42 4.23 11.93 14.40
CA THR A 42 4.33 10.52 13.98
C THR A 42 5.51 9.81 14.64
N SER A 43 5.40 8.49 14.81
CA SER A 43 6.56 7.62 15.00
C SER A 43 6.95 7.00 13.67
N ARG A 44 8.25 6.95 13.37
CA ARG A 44 8.78 6.40 12.13
C ARG A 44 9.44 5.06 12.36
N GLN A 45 9.13 4.11 11.50
CA GLN A 45 9.83 2.84 11.40
C GLN A 45 9.93 2.39 9.95
N VAL A 46 10.93 1.55 9.66
CA VAL A 46 11.12 0.93 8.35
C VAL A 46 10.97 -0.58 8.47
N ARG A 47 10.19 -1.17 7.56
CA ARG A 47 10.08 -2.62 7.36
C ARG A 47 10.91 -3.00 6.15
N VAL A 48 12.05 -3.64 6.37
CA VAL A 48 12.89 -4.15 5.28
C VAL A 48 12.29 -5.46 4.76
N ILE A 49 12.13 -5.55 3.45
CA ILE A 49 11.57 -6.71 2.74
C ILE A 49 12.73 -7.41 2.03
N GLU A 50 13.09 -8.60 2.49
CA GLU A 50 14.22 -9.39 1.95
C GLU A 50 13.82 -10.21 0.71
N GLY A 51 12.58 -10.04 0.24
CA GLY A 51 11.99 -10.74 -0.88
C GLY A 51 10.70 -11.44 -0.49
N GLY A 52 10.34 -12.47 -1.24
CA GLY A 52 9.08 -13.17 -1.08
C GLY A 52 8.60 -13.84 -2.35
N ARG A 53 7.33 -14.20 -2.40
CA ARG A 53 6.72 -14.83 -3.56
C ARG A 53 5.31 -14.32 -3.77
N PHE A 54 4.89 -14.20 -5.02
CA PHE A 54 3.52 -13.91 -5.39
C PHE A 54 2.98 -14.96 -6.36
N GLU A 55 1.68 -15.25 -6.22
CA GLU A 55 0.99 -16.25 -7.02
C GLU A 55 -0.40 -15.78 -7.44
N GLY A 56 -0.68 -15.93 -8.72
CA GLY A 56 -1.95 -15.63 -9.34
C GLY A 56 -2.07 -16.29 -10.71
N ASP A 57 -3.30 -16.44 -11.18
CA ASP A 57 -3.64 -17.14 -12.43
C ASP A 57 -2.85 -16.65 -13.65
N ARG A 58 -2.55 -15.34 -13.71
CA ARG A 58 -1.88 -14.69 -14.84
C ARG A 58 -0.48 -14.14 -14.54
N LEU A 59 -0.09 -14.09 -13.26
CA LEU A 59 1.13 -13.42 -12.82
C LEU A 59 1.62 -14.10 -11.53
N SER A 60 2.79 -14.72 -11.61
CA SER A 60 3.45 -15.41 -10.49
C SER A 60 4.96 -15.25 -10.62
N GLY A 61 5.67 -15.21 -9.50
CA GLY A 61 7.11 -14.94 -9.48
C GLY A 61 7.63 -14.67 -8.07
N GLU A 62 8.86 -14.16 -8.00
CA GLU A 62 9.55 -13.86 -6.75
C GLU A 62 9.63 -12.35 -6.54
N VAL A 63 9.53 -11.91 -5.28
CA VAL A 63 9.83 -10.52 -4.93
C VAL A 63 11.33 -10.43 -4.72
N LEU A 64 11.98 -9.52 -5.44
CA LEU A 64 13.42 -9.30 -5.32
C LEU A 64 13.76 -8.60 -3.99
N ASP A 65 14.97 -8.87 -3.49
CA ASP A 65 15.54 -8.16 -2.35
C ASP A 65 15.76 -6.66 -2.68
N GLY A 66 15.83 -5.84 -1.63
CA GLY A 66 16.04 -4.38 -1.71
C GLY A 66 14.76 -3.55 -1.53
N GLY A 67 13.62 -4.20 -1.30
CA GLY A 67 12.35 -3.53 -1.01
C GLY A 67 12.23 -3.06 0.44
N ASN A 68 11.42 -2.03 0.67
CA ASN A 68 11.09 -1.57 2.02
C ASN A 68 9.73 -0.87 2.07
N ASP A 69 9.16 -0.82 3.28
CA ASP A 69 7.98 -0.03 3.61
C ASP A 69 8.32 0.99 4.70
N TRP A 70 8.10 2.27 4.37
CA TRP A 70 8.35 3.41 5.23
C TRP A 70 7.07 3.82 5.94
N GLN A 71 7.00 3.49 7.23
CA GLN A 71 5.78 3.63 8.00
C GLN A 71 5.75 4.92 8.82
N ALA A 72 4.65 5.66 8.72
CA ALA A 72 4.29 6.77 9.60
C ALA A 72 3.18 6.33 10.55
N ILE A 73 3.50 6.08 11.81
CA ILE A 73 2.50 5.76 12.83
C ILE A 73 2.05 7.07 13.47
N ARG A 74 0.84 7.52 13.14
CA ARG A 74 0.24 8.73 13.68
C ARG A 74 -0.28 8.50 15.09
N THR A 75 -0.48 9.60 15.82
CA THR A 75 -0.97 9.57 17.21
C THR A 75 -2.42 9.09 17.33
N ASP A 76 -3.20 9.14 16.25
CA ASP A 76 -4.56 8.59 16.16
C ASP A 76 -4.58 7.07 15.86
N GLY A 77 -3.40 6.42 15.83
CA GLY A 77 -3.27 4.99 15.54
C GLY A 77 -3.23 4.65 14.05
N CYS A 78 -3.45 5.62 13.15
CA CYS A 78 -3.33 5.40 11.72
C CYS A 78 -1.86 5.14 11.33
N THR A 79 -1.61 4.10 10.54
CA THR A 79 -0.29 3.86 9.94
C THR A 79 -0.35 4.18 8.45
N VAL A 80 0.43 5.17 8.03
CA VAL A 80 0.64 5.48 6.61
C VAL A 80 1.79 4.61 6.12
N LEU A 81 1.56 3.86 5.04
CA LEU A 81 2.54 2.97 4.41
C LEU A 81 3.06 3.60 3.12
N ASP A 82 4.35 3.44 2.84
CA ASP A 82 5.00 3.81 1.58
C ASP A 82 5.97 2.68 1.24
N ALA A 83 5.45 1.70 0.50
CA ALA A 83 6.15 0.47 0.15
C ALA A 83 6.64 0.49 -1.29
N ARG A 84 7.91 0.16 -1.50
CA ARG A 84 8.52 -0.01 -2.82
C ARG A 84 9.19 -1.37 -2.89
N LEU A 85 8.86 -2.13 -3.92
CA LEU A 85 9.39 -3.47 -4.17
C LEU A 85 9.47 -3.75 -5.67
N SER A 86 10.34 -4.68 -6.05
CA SER A 86 10.46 -5.20 -7.42
C SER A 86 9.98 -6.65 -7.47
N LEU A 87 9.26 -7.00 -8.53
CA LEU A 87 8.65 -8.32 -8.78
C LEU A 87 9.34 -9.06 -9.93
#